data_AF-V4TBH4-F1
#
_entry.id   AF-V4TBH4-F1
#
_cell.length_a   1.000
_cell.length_b   1.000
_cell.length_c   1.000
_cell.angle_alpha   90.00
_cell.angle_beta   90.00
_cell.angle_gamma   90.00
#
_symmetry.space_group_name_H-M   'P 1'
#
loop_
_entity.id
_entity.type
_entity.pdbx_description
1 polymer ?
#
loop_
_entity_poly.entity_id
_entity_poly.type
_entity_poly.pdbx_seq_one_letter_code
_entity_poly.pdbx_strand_id
1 'polypeptide(L)'
;MSFSSGFATALAGSKMETTLLFNLSSSSSSSSALFMKGVQSQLGQQIRVACKPNRNERNLQQSRRGVVRCEVAVDPSSASALEQLKASAPDRYTKERSSIVVIGLSVHTAPVEMREKLAIPEAEWPRAIGELCNLNHIEEAAVLSTCNRMEIYVVALSQHRGVKEVTEWMSKTSGIPVAELCEHRFLLYNKDATQHLFEVSAGLDSLVLGEGQILAQVKQVVKVGQGVVGFGRNISGLFKHAISVGKRVRTETNIAAGAVSVSSAAVELALMKLPESSHATARMLVIGAGKMGKLVIKHLVAKGCTKMVVVNRSEERVAAIREELNGVEIIYKPLSEMLSCAADADVVFTSTASEAPLFLKDHVQDLPPVEAAVGGVRLFIDISVPRNVGSCVADVETARVYNVDDLKEVVAANKEDRLRKAMEAQAIISEESKQFAAWRDSLETVPTIKKLRAYAERIRVAELDKCLSKMGDDISKKTRRAVDDLSRGIVNKLLHGPMQHLRCDGSDSRTLDETLENMHALNRMFGLETDTSLFEQKVRAKIEQNQK
;
A
#
# COMPACT_ATOMS: atom_id res chain seq x y z
N MET A 1 -59.64 -20.63 -14.21
CA MET A 1 -59.76 -21.74 -13.25
C MET A 1 -59.36 -21.20 -11.88
N SER A 2 -60.28 -21.34 -10.90
CA SER A 2 -60.12 -21.29 -9.42
C SER A 2 -59.38 -20.10 -8.78
N PHE A 3 -60.04 -19.14 -8.10
CA PHE A 3 -60.55 -19.13 -6.68
C PHE A 3 -59.42 -19.37 -5.65
N SER A 4 -59.20 -18.63 -4.54
CA SER A 4 -60.08 -17.88 -3.60
C SER A 4 -59.28 -16.85 -2.75
N SER A 5 -59.75 -15.61 -2.55
CA SER A 5 -60.28 -14.98 -1.28
C SER A 5 -59.93 -15.68 0.05
N GLY A 6 -59.61 -15.02 1.18
CA GLY A 6 -59.56 -13.61 1.59
C GLY A 6 -59.41 -13.52 3.13
N PHE A 7 -59.18 -12.32 3.70
CA PHE A 7 -59.81 -11.80 4.94
C PHE A 7 -59.37 -10.35 5.22
N ALA A 8 -60.35 -9.49 5.49
CA ALA A 8 -60.23 -8.08 5.92
C ALA A 8 -59.87 -8.00 7.42
N THR A 9 -59.44 -6.88 8.02
CA THR A 9 -60.28 -5.72 8.39
C THR A 9 -59.41 -4.60 8.99
N ALA A 10 -59.86 -3.35 8.80
CA ALA A 10 -59.26 -2.08 9.19
C ALA A 10 -59.27 -1.76 10.70
N LEU A 11 -58.43 -0.79 11.11
CA LEU A 11 -58.80 0.26 12.07
C LEU A 11 -57.83 1.46 11.97
N ALA A 12 -58.42 2.65 12.01
CA ALA A 12 -57.82 3.96 11.81
C ALA A 12 -57.62 4.72 13.13
N GLY A 13 -56.81 5.79 13.07
CA GLY A 13 -56.65 6.83 14.10
C GLY A 13 -55.30 6.74 14.82
N SER A 14 -54.57 7.82 15.14
CA SER A 14 -54.83 9.26 15.05
C SER A 14 -53.51 10.01 15.31
N LYS A 15 -53.41 11.21 14.75
CA LYS A 15 -52.34 12.21 14.94
C LYS A 15 -52.10 12.57 16.42
N MET A 16 -50.86 12.91 16.77
CA MET A 16 -50.58 13.97 17.74
C MET A 16 -49.24 14.65 17.43
N GLU A 17 -49.34 15.86 16.88
CA GLU A 17 -48.34 16.91 16.93
C GLU A 17 -48.31 17.48 18.36
N THR A 18 -47.14 17.89 18.86
CA THR A 18 -47.05 18.74 20.06
C THR A 18 -46.18 19.94 19.76
N THR A 19 -46.87 21.06 19.57
CA THR A 19 -46.36 22.43 19.55
C THR A 19 -46.23 22.94 20.98
N LEU A 20 -45.09 23.53 21.33
CA LEU A 20 -44.99 24.48 22.45
C LEU A 20 -44.20 25.70 21.97
N LEU A 21 -44.97 26.77 21.70
CA LEU A 21 -44.57 28.17 21.65
C LEU A 21 -44.79 28.76 23.07
N PHE A 22 -44.21 29.84 23.58
CA PHE A 22 -43.64 31.06 22.97
C PHE A 22 -42.80 31.82 24.04
N ASN A 23 -41.73 32.48 23.58
CA ASN A 23 -41.11 33.76 23.97
C ASN A 23 -41.19 34.35 25.40
N LEU A 24 -40.04 34.86 25.85
CA LEU A 24 -39.87 36.28 26.24
C LEU A 24 -38.41 36.74 26.05
N SER A 25 -38.27 38.05 25.94
CA SER A 25 -37.33 38.83 25.16
C SER A 25 -36.07 39.34 25.88
N SER A 26 -35.13 39.83 25.05
CA SER A 26 -34.15 40.91 25.30
C SER A 26 -33.05 40.72 26.35
N SER A 27 -31.79 40.67 25.90
CA SER A 27 -30.83 41.77 26.10
C SER A 27 -29.44 41.39 25.58
N SER A 28 -28.93 42.25 24.72
CA SER A 28 -27.52 42.35 24.36
C SER A 28 -26.78 43.05 25.49
N SER A 29 -25.67 42.49 25.97
CA SER A 29 -24.42 43.20 26.30
C SER A 29 -23.46 42.36 27.14
N SER A 30 -22.19 42.44 26.76
CA SER A 30 -20.99 42.40 27.62
C SER A 30 -20.48 41.06 28.17
N SER A 31 -19.14 40.97 28.12
CA SER A 31 -18.25 40.24 29.04
C SER A 31 -17.90 38.79 28.70
N SER A 32 -16.86 38.61 27.89
CA SER A 32 -16.01 37.41 27.94
C SER A 32 -14.55 37.83 28.19
N ALA A 33 -14.29 38.22 29.43
CA ALA A 33 -12.97 38.18 30.04
C ALA A 33 -13.09 37.30 31.29
N LEU A 34 -12.05 36.49 31.57
CA LEU A 34 -11.91 35.47 32.62
C LEU A 34 -12.23 34.05 32.18
N PHE A 35 -11.22 33.34 31.66
CA PHE A 35 -10.84 32.01 32.16
C PHE A 35 -9.40 31.71 31.68
N MET A 36 -8.45 32.38 32.32
CA MET A 36 -7.02 32.09 32.25
C MET A 36 -6.48 32.15 33.67
N LYS A 37 -6.33 31.00 34.32
CA LYS A 37 -5.32 30.72 35.36
C LYS A 37 -5.50 29.32 35.97
N GLY A 38 -4.40 28.55 35.89
CA GLY A 38 -4.00 27.60 36.92
C GLY A 38 -4.35 26.14 36.66
N VAL A 39 -3.42 25.38 36.09
CA VAL A 39 -2.68 24.32 36.80
C VAL A 39 -1.34 24.11 36.06
N GLN A 40 -0.23 24.52 36.68
CA GLN A 40 1.13 24.19 36.23
C GLN A 40 1.96 23.85 37.48
N SER A 41 2.42 22.60 37.55
CA SER A 41 3.44 21.97 38.42
C SER A 41 2.99 20.51 38.63
N GLN A 42 3.82 19.46 38.66
CA GLN A 42 5.27 19.31 38.78
C GLN A 42 5.54 17.80 38.52
N LEU A 43 6.60 17.44 37.80
CA LEU A 43 7.52 16.32 38.09
C LEU A 43 8.47 16.08 36.91
N GLY A 44 9.56 16.85 36.90
CA GLY A 44 10.78 16.55 36.16
C GLY A 44 11.93 16.47 37.16
N GLN A 45 12.44 15.27 37.41
CA GLN A 45 13.61 15.05 38.26
C GLN A 45 14.87 15.03 37.38
N GLN A 46 15.71 16.06 37.54
CA GLN A 46 17.11 16.09 37.12
C GLN A 46 17.97 15.37 38.15
N ILE A 47 18.85 14.47 37.72
CA ILE A 47 20.03 14.05 38.50
C ILE A 47 21.27 14.58 37.78
N ARG A 48 21.95 15.52 38.46
CA ARG A 48 23.26 16.08 38.12
C ARG A 48 24.35 15.09 38.56
N VAL A 49 25.33 14.84 37.69
CA VAL A 49 26.59 14.18 38.06
C VAL A 49 27.64 15.25 38.34
N ALA A 50 28.25 15.15 39.51
CA ALA A 50 29.28 16.04 40.03
C ALA A 50 30.68 15.67 39.51
N CYS A 51 31.44 16.66 39.04
CA CYS A 51 32.89 16.55 38.87
C CYS A 51 33.58 17.23 40.06
N LYS A 52 34.44 16.50 40.77
CA LYS A 52 35.42 17.07 41.70
C LYS A 52 36.73 17.41 40.96
N PRO A 53 37.44 18.49 41.34
CA PRO A 53 38.64 18.94 40.66
C PRO A 53 39.89 18.26 41.23
N ASN A 54 40.94 18.13 40.42
CA ASN A 54 42.29 17.97 40.95
C ASN A 54 43.23 19.01 40.33
N ARG A 55 44.00 19.66 41.20
CA ARG A 55 44.91 20.78 40.94
C ARG A 55 46.18 20.30 40.25
N ASN A 56 46.66 21.05 39.25
CA ASN A 56 48.00 21.66 39.32
C ASN A 56 48.19 22.69 38.19
N GLU A 57 48.55 23.90 38.60
CA GLU A 57 48.99 25.01 37.76
C GLU A 57 50.40 24.76 37.20
N ARG A 58 50.68 25.27 35.98
CA ARG A 58 51.74 26.26 35.69
C ARG A 58 52.00 26.42 34.19
N ASN A 59 51.78 27.66 33.72
CA ASN A 59 52.65 28.51 32.90
C ASN A 59 53.21 28.09 31.51
N LEU A 60 53.00 29.05 30.59
CA LEU A 60 53.95 29.65 29.63
C LEU A 60 54.21 28.97 28.26
N GLN A 61 53.81 29.75 27.23
CA GLN A 61 54.52 30.10 25.98
C GLN A 61 54.70 29.08 24.83
N GLN A 62 54.12 29.50 23.69
CA GLN A 62 54.66 29.54 22.32
C GLN A 62 55.30 28.29 21.66
N SER A 63 54.69 27.96 20.51
CA SER A 63 55.35 27.76 19.20
C SER A 63 55.98 26.41 18.83
N ARG A 64 55.43 25.87 17.72
CA ARG A 64 56.02 25.04 16.63
C ARG A 64 56.10 23.51 16.78
N ARG A 65 55.44 22.88 15.79
CA ARG A 65 55.81 21.67 15.00
C ARG A 65 56.43 20.48 15.73
N GLY A 66 55.77 19.33 15.65
CA GLY A 66 56.45 18.04 15.78
C GLY A 66 55.51 16.89 16.17
N VAL A 67 55.49 15.85 15.36
CA VAL A 67 54.76 14.59 15.52
C VAL A 67 55.09 13.90 16.84
N VAL A 68 54.07 13.44 17.59
CA VAL A 68 54.23 12.41 18.64
C VAL A 68 53.20 11.31 18.45
N ARG A 69 53.73 10.10 18.26
CA ARG A 69 53.05 8.81 18.16
C ARG A 69 52.66 8.38 19.58
N CYS A 70 51.37 8.13 19.84
CA CYS A 70 50.92 7.54 21.10
C CYS A 70 50.63 6.05 20.89
N GLU A 71 51.45 5.20 21.49
CA GLU A 71 51.15 3.78 21.70
C GLU A 71 50.08 3.68 22.79
N VAL A 72 48.97 3.00 22.49
CA VAL A 72 47.94 2.66 23.48
C VAL A 72 48.19 1.22 23.91
N ALA A 73 48.64 1.05 25.15
CA ALA A 73 48.70 -0.24 25.83
C ALA A 73 47.27 -0.78 26.03
N VAL A 74 47.02 -2.00 25.56
CA VAL A 74 45.73 -2.69 25.68
C VAL A 74 45.74 -3.53 26.96
N ASP A 75 44.85 -3.22 27.91
CA ASP A 75 44.62 -4.02 29.10
C ASP A 75 44.07 -5.41 28.73
N PRO A 76 44.62 -6.52 29.25
CA PRO A 76 44.23 -7.88 28.89
C PRO A 76 42.85 -8.30 29.44
N SER A 77 42.22 -7.49 30.30
CA SER A 77 40.86 -7.71 30.81
C SER A 77 39.77 -7.28 29.82
N SER A 78 40.12 -6.47 28.81
CA SER A 78 39.17 -6.00 27.78
C SER A 78 38.94 -7.02 26.67
N ALA A 79 39.90 -7.92 26.41
CA ALA A 79 39.79 -8.96 25.40
C ALA A 79 38.71 -10.01 25.77
N SER A 80 38.61 -10.38 27.04
CA SER A 80 37.57 -11.31 27.53
C SER A 80 36.17 -10.70 27.45
N ALA A 81 36.02 -9.40 27.70
CA ALA A 81 34.73 -8.72 27.57
C ALA A 81 34.31 -8.57 26.10
N LEU A 82 35.29 -8.34 25.20
CA LEU A 82 35.06 -8.21 23.76
C LEU A 82 34.79 -9.58 23.11
N GLU A 83 35.38 -10.66 23.61
CA GLU A 83 35.04 -12.04 23.23
C GLU A 83 33.67 -12.47 23.78
N GLN A 84 33.31 -12.10 25.01
CA GLN A 84 31.96 -12.33 25.55
C GLN A 84 30.89 -11.51 24.81
N LEU A 85 31.23 -10.31 24.31
CA LEU A 85 30.36 -9.52 23.43
C LEU A 85 30.27 -10.13 22.02
N LYS A 86 31.35 -10.70 21.48
CA LYS A 86 31.33 -11.42 20.18
C LYS A 86 30.60 -12.76 20.26
N ALA A 87 30.67 -13.47 21.39
CA ALA A 87 29.96 -14.73 21.61
C ALA A 87 28.46 -14.52 21.90
N SER A 88 28.07 -13.34 22.41
CA SER A 88 26.66 -12.96 22.64
C SER A 88 26.03 -12.11 21.52
N ALA A 89 26.83 -11.65 20.55
CA ALA A 89 26.35 -10.92 19.37
C ALA A 89 25.44 -11.73 18.41
N PRO A 90 25.62 -13.06 18.21
CA PRO A 90 24.73 -13.82 17.34
C PRO A 90 23.33 -13.97 17.97
N ASP A 91 23.26 -14.10 19.29
CA ASP A 91 22.02 -14.40 20.03
C ASP A 91 21.14 -13.18 20.32
N ARG A 92 21.70 -11.96 20.30
CA ARG A 92 20.89 -10.73 20.50
C ARG A 92 20.20 -10.21 19.24
N TYR A 93 20.64 -10.66 18.06
CA TYR A 93 20.14 -10.18 16.76
C TYR A 93 19.26 -11.19 16.01
N THR A 94 19.14 -12.44 16.47
CA THR A 94 18.39 -13.52 15.80
C THR A 94 16.90 -13.58 16.14
N LYS A 95 16.39 -12.62 16.93
CA LYS A 95 14.98 -12.54 17.32
C LYS A 95 14.22 -11.39 16.66
N GLU A 96 14.62 -10.96 15.46
CA GLU A 96 13.83 -10.00 14.69
C GLU A 96 12.55 -10.70 14.19
N ARG A 97 11.40 -10.25 14.70
CA ARG A 97 10.08 -10.66 14.19
C ARG A 97 9.96 -10.22 12.74
N SER A 98 9.46 -11.12 11.89
CA SER A 98 9.12 -10.78 10.50
C SER A 98 8.24 -9.53 10.47
N SER A 99 8.66 -8.53 9.70
CA SER A 99 8.02 -7.23 9.64
C SER A 99 7.42 -6.99 8.26
N ILE A 100 6.24 -6.38 8.22
CA ILE A 100 5.66 -5.89 6.96
C ILE A 100 6.33 -4.56 6.66
N VAL A 101 6.84 -4.37 5.44
CA VAL A 101 7.51 -3.15 5.02
C VAL A 101 6.92 -2.70 3.69
N VAL A 102 6.65 -1.41 3.55
CA VAL A 102 6.36 -0.79 2.25
C VAL A 102 7.53 0.09 1.86
N ILE A 103 8.01 -0.10 0.64
CA ILE A 103 9.16 0.59 0.06
C ILE A 103 8.73 1.07 -1.31
N GLY A 104 8.89 2.36 -1.61
CA GLY A 104 8.41 2.84 -2.91
C GLY A 104 8.82 4.26 -3.25
N LEU A 105 8.25 4.73 -4.35
CA LEU A 105 8.29 6.11 -4.80
C LEU A 105 6.85 6.61 -4.95
N SER A 106 6.56 7.78 -4.41
CA SER A 106 5.26 8.43 -4.51
C SER A 106 5.39 9.75 -5.25
N VAL A 107 4.30 10.21 -5.86
CA VAL A 107 4.18 11.53 -6.48
C VAL A 107 4.47 12.69 -5.52
N HIS A 108 4.44 12.45 -4.21
CA HIS A 108 4.82 13.43 -3.19
C HIS A 108 6.34 13.56 -3.01
N THR A 109 7.09 12.49 -3.30
CA THR A 109 8.53 12.42 -3.05
C THR A 109 9.35 12.40 -4.33
N ALA A 110 8.85 11.80 -5.42
CA ALA A 110 9.58 11.56 -6.65
C ALA A 110 8.83 12.10 -7.88
N PRO A 111 9.53 12.75 -8.83
CA PRO A 111 8.92 13.21 -10.08
C PRO A 111 8.60 12.04 -11.01
N VAL A 112 7.73 12.29 -12.00
CA VAL A 112 7.30 11.26 -12.96
C VAL A 112 8.45 10.63 -13.76
N GLU A 113 9.48 11.38 -14.16
CA GLU A 113 10.66 10.84 -14.88
C GLU A 113 11.42 9.75 -14.10
N MET A 114 11.36 9.80 -12.77
CA MET A 114 11.95 8.77 -11.92
C MET A 114 10.99 7.60 -11.75
N ARG A 115 9.71 7.88 -11.49
CA ARG A 115 8.69 6.86 -11.22
C ARG A 115 8.41 5.98 -12.44
N GLU A 116 8.43 6.54 -13.65
CA GLU A 116 8.19 5.78 -14.88
C GLU A 116 9.24 4.69 -15.14
N LYS A 117 10.50 4.92 -14.73
CA LYS A 117 11.57 3.91 -14.86
C LYS A 117 11.37 2.71 -13.95
N LEU A 118 10.55 2.85 -12.91
CA LEU A 118 10.20 1.78 -11.97
C LEU A 118 8.76 1.27 -12.21
N ALA A 119 8.05 1.77 -13.22
CA ALA A 119 6.70 1.32 -13.51
C ALA A 119 6.73 -0.13 -14.01
N ILE A 120 6.08 -1.03 -13.27
CA ILE A 120 6.01 -2.45 -13.65
C ILE A 120 4.61 -2.77 -14.18
N PRO A 121 4.48 -3.25 -15.44
CA PRO A 121 3.20 -3.60 -16.02
C PRO A 121 2.60 -4.84 -15.34
N GLU A 122 1.28 -4.97 -15.40
CA GLU A 122 0.53 -6.05 -14.74
C GLU A 122 1.02 -7.45 -15.12
N ALA A 123 1.45 -7.64 -16.37
CA ALA A 123 1.97 -8.90 -16.88
C ALA A 123 3.27 -9.34 -16.19
N GLU A 124 4.04 -8.39 -15.64
CA GLU A 124 5.33 -8.64 -15.01
C GLU A 124 5.26 -8.76 -13.49
N TRP A 125 4.11 -8.47 -12.86
CA TRP A 125 3.96 -8.59 -11.41
C TRP A 125 4.33 -9.98 -10.86
N PRO A 126 3.92 -11.11 -11.48
CA PRO A 126 4.32 -12.43 -11.00
C PRO A 126 5.83 -12.64 -11.02
N ARG A 127 6.51 -12.15 -12.07
CA ARG A 127 7.95 -12.22 -12.21
C ARG A 127 8.64 -11.37 -11.15
N ALA A 128 8.21 -10.12 -10.98
CA ALA A 128 8.77 -9.21 -9.98
C ALA A 128 8.62 -9.76 -8.55
N ILE A 129 7.46 -10.35 -8.22
CA ILE A 129 7.23 -11.01 -6.92
C ILE A 129 8.19 -12.19 -6.74
N GLY A 130 8.38 -13.01 -7.77
CA GLY A 130 9.32 -14.14 -7.73
C GLY A 130 10.77 -13.69 -7.50
N GLU A 131 11.23 -12.66 -8.20
CA GLU A 131 12.57 -12.08 -8.02
C GLU A 131 12.76 -11.49 -6.61
N LEU A 132 11.76 -10.76 -6.10
CA LEU A 132 11.79 -10.20 -4.75
C LEU A 132 11.84 -11.28 -3.66
N CYS A 133 11.06 -12.35 -3.80
CA CYS A 133 11.04 -13.47 -2.84
C CYS A 133 12.29 -14.37 -2.90
N ASN A 134 13.10 -14.28 -3.96
CA ASN A 134 14.40 -14.95 -4.05
C ASN A 134 15.50 -14.23 -3.26
N LEU A 135 15.25 -12.98 -2.81
CA LEU A 135 16.13 -12.28 -1.90
C LEU A 135 16.18 -12.97 -0.53
N ASN A 136 17.33 -12.91 0.14
CA ASN A 136 17.57 -13.73 1.32
C ASN A 136 16.66 -13.36 2.49
N HIS A 137 16.33 -12.07 2.65
CA HIS A 137 15.57 -11.58 3.79
C HIS A 137 14.10 -11.32 3.48
N ILE A 138 13.61 -11.71 2.29
CA ILE A 138 12.23 -11.47 1.85
C ILE A 138 11.49 -12.81 1.75
N GLU A 139 10.35 -12.91 2.44
CA GLU A 139 9.50 -14.10 2.42
C GLU A 139 8.28 -13.96 1.51
N GLU A 140 7.67 -12.77 1.51
CA GLU A 140 6.48 -12.46 0.72
C GLU A 140 6.64 -11.09 0.07
N ALA A 141 6.04 -10.89 -1.10
CA ALA A 141 6.09 -9.63 -1.83
C ALA A 141 4.79 -9.35 -2.60
N ALA A 142 4.51 -8.06 -2.80
CA ALA A 142 3.51 -7.56 -3.74
C ALA A 142 3.96 -6.23 -4.34
N VAL A 143 3.53 -5.98 -5.57
CA VAL A 143 3.83 -4.77 -6.33
C VAL A 143 2.53 -4.00 -6.57
N LEU A 144 2.51 -2.72 -6.20
CA LEU A 144 1.44 -1.78 -6.50
C LEU A 144 2.00 -0.66 -7.38
N SER A 145 1.82 -0.80 -8.69
CA SER A 145 2.27 0.16 -9.71
C SER A 145 1.07 0.95 -10.24
N THR A 146 1.10 2.28 -10.10
CA THR A 146 0.08 3.21 -10.56
C THR A 146 0.73 4.46 -11.16
N CYS A 147 -0.05 5.36 -11.76
CA CYS A 147 0.46 6.63 -12.27
C CYS A 147 0.99 7.57 -11.19
N ASN A 148 0.64 7.36 -9.91
CA ASN A 148 1.02 8.24 -8.80
C ASN A 148 2.00 7.58 -7.82
N ARG A 149 2.14 6.25 -7.86
CA ARG A 149 2.99 5.52 -6.92
C ARG A 149 3.51 4.23 -7.52
N MET A 150 4.71 3.88 -7.10
CA MET A 150 5.28 2.56 -7.29
C MET A 150 5.72 2.05 -5.92
N GLU A 151 4.96 1.11 -5.37
CA GLU A 151 5.14 0.61 -4.01
C GLU A 151 5.32 -0.90 -4.00
N ILE A 152 6.28 -1.35 -3.20
CA ILE A 152 6.62 -2.74 -2.99
C ILE A 152 6.34 -3.06 -1.53
N TYR A 153 5.39 -3.97 -1.30
CA TYR A 153 5.04 -4.45 0.02
C TYR A 153 5.70 -5.80 0.24
N VAL A 154 6.50 -5.92 1.30
CA VAL A 154 7.24 -7.16 1.61
C VAL A 154 7.06 -7.60 3.05
N VAL A 155 7.23 -8.89 3.27
CA VAL A 155 7.49 -9.45 4.60
C VAL A 155 8.99 -9.71 4.71
N ALA A 156 9.67 -8.89 5.50
CA ALA A 156 11.11 -8.97 5.70
C ALA A 156 11.46 -9.69 7.02
N LEU A 157 12.41 -10.62 6.96
CA LEU A 157 12.99 -11.30 8.12
C LEU A 157 13.81 -10.35 9.00
N SER A 158 14.52 -9.43 8.35
CA SER A 158 15.24 -8.34 9.01
C SER A 158 14.91 -7.04 8.31
N GLN A 159 14.48 -6.04 9.06
CA GLN A 159 13.99 -4.77 8.52
C GLN A 159 15.08 -4.09 7.68
N HIS A 160 16.25 -3.87 8.26
CA HIS A 160 17.34 -3.14 7.58
C HIS A 160 17.88 -3.89 6.37
N ARG A 161 18.06 -5.21 6.47
CA ARG A 161 18.59 -6.01 5.37
C ARG A 161 17.58 -6.19 4.24
N GLY A 162 16.32 -6.44 4.57
CA GLY A 162 15.23 -6.51 3.58
C GLY A 162 15.06 -5.20 2.83
N VAL A 163 15.09 -4.05 3.53
CA VAL A 163 15.01 -2.73 2.87
C VAL A 163 16.20 -2.51 1.93
N LYS A 164 17.40 -2.87 2.34
CA LYS A 164 18.60 -2.76 1.50
C LYS A 164 18.47 -3.61 0.23
N GLU A 165 18.13 -4.90 0.37
CA GLU A 165 18.00 -5.82 -0.77
C GLU A 165 16.91 -5.37 -1.76
N VAL A 166 15.76 -4.92 -1.26
CA VAL A 166 14.68 -4.40 -2.13
C VAL A 166 15.10 -3.10 -2.81
N THR A 167 15.82 -2.21 -2.13
CA THR A 167 16.31 -0.96 -2.74
C THR A 167 17.34 -1.25 -3.84
N GLU A 168 18.24 -2.22 -3.62
CA GLU A 168 19.19 -2.68 -4.64
C GLU A 168 18.49 -3.33 -5.83
N TRP A 169 17.43 -4.12 -5.59
CA TRP A 169 16.59 -4.66 -6.65
C TRP A 169 15.89 -3.55 -7.44
N MET A 170 15.30 -2.55 -6.78
CA MET A 170 14.69 -1.39 -7.44
C MET A 170 15.70 -0.66 -8.34
N SER A 171 16.93 -0.48 -7.86
CA SER A 171 18.02 0.15 -8.62
C SER A 171 18.38 -0.67 -9.85
N LYS A 172 18.53 -1.99 -9.72
CA LYS A 172 18.84 -2.90 -10.83
C LYS A 172 17.75 -2.91 -11.90
N THR A 173 16.48 -2.91 -11.48
CA THR A 173 15.34 -2.97 -12.39
C THR A 173 15.11 -1.65 -13.13
N SER A 174 15.27 -0.51 -12.44
CA SER A 174 15.02 0.82 -13.03
C SER A 174 16.23 1.47 -13.68
N GLY A 175 17.44 0.99 -13.39
CA GLY A 175 18.69 1.64 -13.77
C GLY A 175 19.00 2.93 -12.98
N ILE A 176 18.18 3.30 -11.99
CA ILE A 176 18.41 4.48 -11.14
C ILE A 176 19.42 4.12 -10.05
N PRO A 177 20.47 4.92 -9.80
CA PRO A 177 21.42 4.68 -8.71
C PRO A 177 20.75 4.59 -7.34
N VAL A 178 21.22 3.70 -6.46
CA VAL A 178 20.70 3.51 -5.10
C VAL A 178 20.69 4.81 -4.29
N ALA A 179 21.72 5.64 -4.44
CA ALA A 179 21.81 6.93 -3.74
C ALA A 179 20.64 7.85 -4.09
N GLU A 180 20.35 7.99 -5.39
CA GLU A 180 19.25 8.80 -5.90
C GLU A 180 17.89 8.24 -5.47
N LEU A 181 17.71 6.92 -5.51
CA LEU A 181 16.50 6.28 -4.97
C LEU A 181 16.30 6.59 -3.49
N CYS A 182 17.37 6.60 -2.68
CA CYS A 182 17.26 6.83 -1.23
C CYS A 182 16.81 8.24 -0.87
N GLU A 183 17.08 9.25 -1.71
CA GLU A 183 16.62 10.63 -1.50
C GLU A 183 15.10 10.76 -1.66
N HIS A 184 14.52 9.97 -2.57
CA HIS A 184 13.09 10.01 -2.88
C HIS A 184 12.29 8.83 -2.31
N ARG A 185 12.96 7.90 -1.62
CA ARG A 185 12.37 6.65 -1.11
C ARG A 185 11.35 6.93 -0.02
N PHE A 186 10.15 6.43 -0.25
CA PHE A 186 9.12 6.23 0.74
C PHE A 186 9.33 4.90 1.47
N LEU A 187 9.26 4.91 2.81
CA LEU A 187 9.53 3.75 3.65
C LEU A 187 8.68 3.78 4.93
N LEU A 188 7.83 2.78 5.13
CA LEU A 188 7.07 2.58 6.37
C LEU A 188 7.10 1.12 6.82
N TYR A 189 6.88 0.91 8.13
CA TYR A 189 6.97 -0.40 8.77
C TYR A 189 5.67 -0.78 9.48
N ASN A 190 5.36 -2.07 9.46
CA ASN A 190 4.31 -2.73 10.23
C ASN A 190 2.99 -1.96 10.20
N LYS A 191 2.56 -1.43 11.34
CA LYS A 191 1.28 -0.71 11.48
C LYS A 191 1.20 0.49 10.55
N ASP A 192 2.31 1.20 10.33
CA ASP A 192 2.33 2.36 9.46
C ASP A 192 2.22 1.94 7.99
N ALA A 193 2.82 0.81 7.61
CA ALA A 193 2.67 0.23 6.29
C ALA A 193 1.22 -0.25 6.01
N THR A 194 0.55 -0.82 7.03
CA THR A 194 -0.85 -1.26 6.91
C THR A 194 -1.80 -0.08 6.83
N GLN A 195 -1.60 0.90 7.71
CA GLN A 195 -2.33 2.16 7.74
C GLN A 195 -2.23 2.87 6.37
N HIS A 196 -1.02 2.97 5.83
CA HIS A 196 -0.78 3.55 4.52
C HIS A 196 -1.54 2.84 3.40
N LEU A 197 -1.47 1.50 3.31
CA LEU A 197 -2.21 0.78 2.26
C LEU A 197 -3.73 1.00 2.38
N PHE A 198 -4.25 1.13 3.60
CA PHE A 198 -5.67 1.40 3.84
C PHE A 198 -6.04 2.83 3.41
N GLU A 199 -5.21 3.82 3.71
CA GLU A 199 -5.35 5.20 3.23
C GLU A 199 -5.30 5.28 1.70
N VAL A 200 -4.35 4.57 1.07
CA VAL A 200 -4.25 4.45 -0.39
C VAL A 200 -5.50 3.78 -0.98
N SER A 201 -5.96 2.68 -0.39
CA SER A 201 -7.15 1.94 -0.87
C SER A 201 -8.45 2.70 -0.68
N ALA A 202 -8.53 3.52 0.37
CA ALA A 202 -9.62 4.46 0.61
C ALA A 202 -9.59 5.66 -0.36
N GLY A 203 -8.44 5.90 -1.00
CA GLY A 203 -8.21 7.05 -1.87
C GLY A 203 -7.94 8.34 -1.10
N LEU A 204 -7.47 8.24 0.16
CA LEU A 204 -7.02 9.40 0.96
C LEU A 204 -5.64 9.89 0.54
N ASP A 205 -4.75 8.96 0.21
CA ASP A 205 -3.46 9.27 -0.38
C ASP A 205 -3.56 9.12 -1.91
N SER A 206 -4.25 10.04 -2.56
CA SER A 206 -4.28 10.15 -4.03
C SER A 206 -4.22 11.63 -4.41
N LEU A 207 -3.69 11.93 -5.60
CA LEU A 207 -3.84 13.26 -6.19
C LEU A 207 -5.31 13.67 -6.17
N VAL A 208 -6.23 12.72 -6.36
CA VAL A 208 -7.63 13.01 -6.23
C VAL A 208 -8.32 12.15 -5.19
N LEU A 209 -8.81 12.83 -4.15
CA LEU A 209 -9.43 12.21 -3.00
C LEU A 209 -10.68 11.42 -3.38
N GLY A 210 -10.74 10.17 -2.91
CA GLY A 210 -11.86 9.27 -3.14
C GLY A 210 -11.88 8.61 -4.52
N GLU A 211 -10.82 8.77 -5.33
CA GLU A 211 -10.79 8.23 -6.69
C GLU A 211 -11.02 6.71 -6.72
N GLY A 212 -11.95 6.30 -7.59
CA GLY A 212 -12.41 4.93 -7.83
C GLY A 212 -11.30 3.91 -8.12
N GLN A 213 -10.25 4.36 -8.80
CA GLN A 213 -9.32 3.53 -9.58
C GLN A 213 -8.29 2.79 -8.73
N ILE A 214 -7.77 3.42 -7.67
CA ILE A 214 -6.75 2.81 -6.81
C ILE A 214 -7.29 1.52 -6.16
N LEU A 215 -8.51 1.56 -5.62
CA LEU A 215 -9.16 0.35 -5.08
C LEU A 215 -9.32 -0.76 -6.13
N ALA A 216 -9.55 -0.40 -7.41
CA ALA A 216 -9.62 -1.38 -8.49
C ALA A 216 -8.25 -2.00 -8.79
N GLN A 217 -7.17 -1.23 -8.70
CA GLN A 217 -5.80 -1.73 -8.83
C GLN A 217 -5.42 -2.65 -7.67
N VAL A 218 -5.75 -2.29 -6.42
CA VAL A 218 -5.52 -3.17 -5.25
C VAL A 218 -6.27 -4.50 -5.41
N LYS A 219 -7.51 -4.48 -5.92
CA LYS A 219 -8.24 -5.72 -6.30
C LYS A 219 -7.51 -6.52 -7.37
N GLN A 220 -6.94 -5.84 -8.37
CA GLN A 220 -6.19 -6.51 -9.43
C GLN A 220 -4.92 -7.16 -8.90
N VAL A 221 -4.18 -6.52 -7.99
CA VAL A 221 -3.01 -7.11 -7.32
C VAL A 221 -3.39 -8.42 -6.62
N VAL A 222 -4.50 -8.44 -5.86
CA VAL A 222 -4.98 -9.69 -5.23
C VAL A 222 -5.36 -10.74 -6.26
N LYS A 223 -6.01 -10.34 -7.36
CA LYS A 223 -6.44 -11.27 -8.42
C LYS A 223 -5.26 -11.91 -9.15
N VAL A 224 -4.24 -11.12 -9.50
CA VAL A 224 -3.03 -11.60 -10.20
C VAL A 224 -2.11 -12.37 -9.25
N GLY A 225 -1.99 -11.91 -8.00
CA GLY A 225 -1.21 -12.58 -6.97
C GLY A 225 -1.77 -13.95 -6.56
N GLN A 226 -3.05 -14.23 -6.83
CA GLN A 226 -3.60 -15.57 -6.65
C GLN A 226 -2.90 -16.57 -7.59
N GLY A 227 -2.12 -17.47 -7.00
CA GLY A 227 -1.33 -18.48 -7.73
C GLY A 227 0.14 -18.14 -7.88
N VAL A 228 0.58 -16.95 -7.46
CA VAL A 228 2.00 -16.57 -7.46
C VAL A 228 2.66 -17.05 -6.17
N VAL A 229 3.69 -17.88 -6.30
CA VAL A 229 4.55 -18.27 -5.19
C VAL A 229 5.32 -17.01 -4.74
N GLY A 230 5.03 -16.53 -3.53
CA GLY A 230 5.57 -15.27 -3.00
C GLY A 230 4.48 -14.26 -2.60
N PHE A 231 3.27 -14.36 -3.14
CA PHE A 231 2.10 -13.61 -2.64
C PHE A 231 1.49 -14.35 -1.44
N GLY A 232 2.23 -14.38 -0.34
CA GLY A 232 1.93 -15.22 0.82
C GLY A 232 0.77 -14.72 1.69
N ARG A 233 0.61 -15.34 2.86
CA ARG A 233 -0.59 -15.17 3.69
C ARG A 233 -0.67 -13.77 4.31
N ASN A 234 0.46 -13.20 4.71
CA ASN A 234 0.49 -11.89 5.36
C ASN A 234 0.15 -10.78 4.35
N ILE A 235 0.83 -10.78 3.19
CA ILE A 235 0.61 -9.78 2.14
C ILE A 235 -0.77 -9.96 1.49
N SER A 236 -1.17 -11.18 1.17
CA SER A 236 -2.51 -11.42 0.60
C SER A 236 -3.63 -11.06 1.57
N GLY A 237 -3.44 -11.33 2.88
CA GLY A 237 -4.36 -10.89 3.93
C GLY A 237 -4.45 -9.38 4.01
N LEU A 238 -3.30 -8.69 4.03
CA LEU A 238 -3.22 -7.23 4.06
C LEU A 238 -3.97 -6.59 2.88
N PHE A 239 -3.72 -7.03 1.65
CA PHE A 239 -4.39 -6.48 0.47
C PHE A 239 -5.89 -6.81 0.44
N LYS A 240 -6.31 -8.01 0.88
CA LYS A 240 -7.74 -8.34 1.01
C LYS A 240 -8.44 -7.46 2.03
N HIS A 241 -7.81 -7.23 3.18
CA HIS A 241 -8.33 -6.33 4.22
C HIS A 241 -8.44 -4.90 3.68
N ALA A 242 -7.40 -4.43 2.97
CA ALA A 242 -7.40 -3.10 2.34
C ALA A 242 -8.54 -2.90 1.34
N ILE A 243 -8.93 -3.95 0.60
CA ILE A 243 -10.12 -3.92 -0.28
C ILE A 243 -11.41 -3.73 0.53
N SER A 244 -11.54 -4.40 1.66
CA SER A 244 -12.69 -4.25 2.56
C SER A 244 -12.75 -2.84 3.15
N VAL A 245 -11.63 -2.31 3.65
CA VAL A 245 -11.54 -0.94 4.17
C VAL A 245 -11.90 0.09 3.10
N GLY A 246 -11.30 -0.02 1.90
CA GLY A 246 -11.58 0.91 0.81
C GLY A 246 -13.04 0.89 0.35
N LYS A 247 -13.73 -0.26 0.41
CA LYS A 247 -15.18 -0.34 0.17
C LYS A 247 -15.96 0.33 1.30
N ARG A 248 -15.64 0.01 2.55
CA ARG A 248 -16.33 0.51 3.75
C ARG A 248 -16.25 2.03 3.82
N VAL A 249 -15.05 2.60 3.69
CA VAL A 249 -14.85 4.05 3.66
C VAL A 249 -15.70 4.72 2.59
N ARG A 250 -15.75 4.18 1.37
CA ARG A 250 -16.55 4.77 0.29
C ARG A 250 -18.05 4.74 0.54
N THR A 251 -18.54 3.65 1.14
CA THR A 251 -19.96 3.49 1.44
C THR A 251 -20.37 4.36 2.64
N GLU A 252 -19.49 4.56 3.62
CA GLU A 252 -19.81 5.24 4.87
C GLU A 252 -19.51 6.76 4.88
N THR A 253 -18.52 7.25 4.11
CA THR A 253 -18.00 8.64 4.26
C THR A 253 -18.32 9.59 3.10
N ASN A 254 -19.14 9.18 2.13
CA ASN A 254 -19.43 9.95 0.91
C ASN A 254 -18.17 10.51 0.20
N ILE A 255 -17.00 9.91 0.43
CA ILE A 255 -15.73 10.41 -0.09
C ILE A 255 -15.66 10.35 -1.62
N ALA A 256 -16.38 9.39 -2.21
CA ALA A 256 -16.52 9.26 -3.65
C ALA A 256 -17.49 10.30 -4.26
N ALA A 257 -18.37 10.91 -3.47
CA ALA A 257 -19.34 11.89 -3.97
C ALA A 257 -18.61 13.20 -4.33
N GLY A 258 -18.62 13.55 -5.62
CA GLY A 258 -17.88 14.70 -6.15
C GLY A 258 -16.37 14.48 -6.25
N ALA A 259 -15.89 13.24 -6.12
CA ALA A 259 -14.49 12.93 -6.34
C ALA A 259 -14.11 13.23 -7.79
N VAL A 260 -13.23 14.22 -7.95
CA VAL A 260 -12.52 14.48 -9.20
C VAL A 260 -11.70 13.21 -9.52
N SER A 261 -11.43 12.90 -10.78
CA SER A 261 -10.53 11.82 -11.19
C SER A 261 -9.32 12.42 -11.89
N VAL A 262 -8.25 11.64 -12.09
CA VAL A 262 -7.09 12.10 -12.89
C VAL A 262 -7.55 12.57 -14.28
N SER A 263 -8.48 11.83 -14.91
CA SER A 263 -9.05 12.19 -16.21
C SER A 263 -9.87 13.49 -16.18
N SER A 264 -10.59 13.77 -15.10
CA SER A 264 -11.35 15.02 -15.00
C SER A 264 -10.45 16.20 -14.68
N ALA A 265 -9.45 16.02 -13.83
CA ALA A 265 -8.42 17.03 -13.56
C ALA A 265 -7.65 17.38 -14.84
N ALA A 266 -7.37 16.41 -15.71
CA ALA A 266 -6.75 16.64 -17.01
C ALA A 266 -7.61 17.52 -17.92
N VAL A 267 -8.92 17.26 -17.99
CA VAL A 267 -9.85 18.09 -18.77
C VAL A 267 -9.97 19.49 -18.19
N GLU A 268 -10.02 19.63 -16.87
CA GLU A 268 -10.05 20.94 -16.21
C GLU A 268 -8.75 21.71 -16.40
N LEU A 269 -7.60 21.04 -16.37
CA LEU A 269 -6.31 21.65 -16.67
C LEU A 269 -6.27 22.16 -18.11
N ALA A 270 -6.76 21.38 -19.08
CA ALA A 270 -6.87 21.82 -20.47
C ALA A 270 -7.62 23.13 -20.60
N LEU A 271 -8.84 23.17 -20.03
CA LEU A 271 -9.71 24.33 -20.09
C LEU A 271 -9.09 25.53 -19.36
N MET A 272 -8.43 25.33 -18.22
CA MET A 272 -7.77 26.40 -17.49
C MET A 272 -6.61 27.06 -18.28
N LYS A 273 -5.91 26.29 -19.12
CA LYS A 273 -4.78 26.78 -19.92
C LYS A 273 -5.20 27.33 -21.29
N LEU A 274 -6.38 26.97 -21.77
CA LEU A 274 -6.99 27.56 -22.96
C LEU A 274 -7.61 28.94 -22.64
N PRO A 275 -7.67 29.86 -23.61
CA PRO A 275 -8.49 31.06 -23.49
C PRO A 275 -9.98 30.70 -23.33
N GLU A 276 -10.69 31.35 -22.41
CA GLU A 276 -12.12 31.05 -22.14
C GLU A 276 -13.01 31.12 -23.38
N SER A 277 -12.72 32.06 -24.29
CA SER A 277 -13.43 32.23 -25.56
C SER A 277 -13.29 31.05 -26.52
N SER A 278 -12.30 30.19 -26.32
CA SER A 278 -11.97 29.06 -27.19
C SER A 278 -12.52 27.71 -26.72
N HIS A 279 -13.10 27.62 -25.52
CA HIS A 279 -13.53 26.33 -24.96
C HIS A 279 -14.51 25.55 -25.85
N ALA A 280 -15.39 26.26 -26.56
CA ALA A 280 -16.38 25.65 -27.44
C ALA A 280 -15.85 25.31 -28.84
N THR A 281 -14.79 25.97 -29.29
CA THR A 281 -14.23 25.83 -30.65
C THR A 281 -12.95 25.01 -30.70
N ALA A 282 -12.27 24.81 -29.57
CA ALA A 282 -11.03 24.07 -29.48
C ALA A 282 -11.21 22.61 -29.93
N ARG A 283 -10.33 22.17 -30.82
CA ARG A 283 -10.33 20.85 -31.44
C ARG A 283 -9.64 19.85 -30.51
N MET A 284 -10.43 18.90 -30.01
CA MET A 284 -10.01 17.91 -29.03
C MET A 284 -9.58 16.60 -29.69
N LEU A 285 -8.38 16.13 -29.36
CA LEU A 285 -7.86 14.82 -29.74
C LEU A 285 -7.59 13.97 -28.49
N VAL A 286 -8.11 12.74 -28.48
CA VAL A 286 -7.84 11.76 -27.42
C VAL A 286 -7.15 10.54 -28.01
N ILE A 287 -5.95 10.22 -27.52
CA ILE A 287 -5.15 9.08 -27.96
C ILE A 287 -5.24 8.00 -26.88
N GLY A 288 -5.82 6.86 -27.26
CA GLY A 288 -6.15 5.74 -26.38
C GLY A 288 -7.59 5.78 -25.91
N ALA A 289 -8.36 4.73 -26.23
CA ALA A 289 -9.74 4.53 -25.78
C ALA A 289 -9.84 3.53 -24.61
N GLY A 290 -8.85 3.57 -23.72
CA GLY A 290 -8.79 2.74 -22.51
C GLY A 290 -9.79 3.17 -21.44
N LYS A 291 -9.61 2.67 -20.20
CA LYS A 291 -10.41 3.13 -19.05
C LYS A 291 -10.24 4.64 -18.83
N MET A 292 -9.00 5.14 -18.92
CA MET A 292 -8.67 6.55 -18.77
C MET A 292 -9.21 7.42 -19.91
N GLY A 293 -8.94 7.04 -21.16
CA GLY A 293 -9.46 7.78 -22.32
C GLY A 293 -10.98 7.88 -22.34
N LYS A 294 -11.70 6.81 -21.97
CA LYS A 294 -13.16 6.85 -21.83
C LYS A 294 -13.61 7.88 -20.78
N LEU A 295 -12.91 7.99 -19.65
CA LEU A 295 -13.23 9.00 -18.64
C LEU A 295 -12.90 10.41 -19.12
N VAL A 296 -11.80 10.62 -19.85
CA VAL A 296 -11.49 11.92 -20.48
C VAL A 296 -12.62 12.33 -21.41
N ILE A 297 -13.05 11.44 -22.31
CA ILE A 297 -14.18 11.66 -23.22
C ILE A 297 -15.43 12.07 -22.43
N LYS A 298 -15.83 11.30 -21.40
CA LYS A 298 -17.01 11.63 -20.58
C LYS A 298 -16.94 13.03 -19.95
N HIS A 299 -15.77 13.44 -19.47
CA HIS A 299 -15.61 14.76 -18.86
C HIS A 299 -15.57 15.88 -19.89
N LEU A 300 -15.00 15.66 -21.08
CA LEU A 300 -15.09 16.60 -22.20
C LEU A 300 -16.55 16.85 -22.58
N VAL A 301 -17.35 15.78 -22.71
CA VAL A 301 -18.79 15.88 -23.00
C VAL A 301 -19.52 16.65 -21.89
N ALA A 302 -19.25 16.34 -20.63
CA ALA A 302 -19.87 17.03 -19.49
C ALA A 302 -19.52 18.54 -19.42
N LYS A 303 -18.37 18.95 -19.99
CA LYS A 303 -17.95 20.35 -20.11
C LYS A 303 -18.41 21.00 -21.44
N GLY A 304 -19.26 20.32 -22.22
CA GLY A 304 -19.90 20.87 -23.42
C GLY A 304 -19.16 20.61 -24.73
N CYS A 305 -18.14 19.75 -24.76
CA CYS A 305 -17.48 19.37 -26.01
C CYS A 305 -18.40 18.49 -26.86
N THR A 306 -18.76 18.97 -28.05
CA THR A 306 -19.68 18.28 -28.98
C THR A 306 -18.98 17.48 -30.07
N LYS A 307 -17.68 17.70 -30.28
CA LYS A 307 -16.90 17.03 -31.32
C LYS A 307 -15.48 16.72 -30.86
N MET A 308 -15.03 15.49 -31.07
CA MET A 308 -13.66 15.08 -30.78
C MET A 308 -13.18 13.95 -31.70
N VAL A 309 -11.86 13.89 -31.89
CA VAL A 309 -11.19 12.78 -32.59
C VAL A 309 -10.62 11.82 -31.56
N VAL A 310 -10.83 10.52 -31.75
CA VAL A 310 -10.31 9.47 -30.88
C VAL A 310 -9.43 8.53 -31.69
N VAL A 311 -8.13 8.56 -31.40
CA VAL A 311 -7.15 7.66 -31.99
C VAL A 311 -7.01 6.43 -31.12
N ASN A 312 -7.23 5.23 -31.69
CA ASN A 312 -7.09 3.99 -30.95
C ASN A 312 -6.68 2.81 -31.85
N ARG A 313 -6.05 1.79 -31.25
CA ARG A 313 -5.68 0.55 -31.96
C ARG A 313 -6.90 -0.26 -32.40
N SER A 314 -7.95 -0.28 -31.60
CA SER A 314 -9.19 -1.04 -31.87
C SER A 314 -10.35 -0.07 -32.10
N GLU A 315 -10.95 -0.15 -33.29
CA GLU A 315 -12.14 0.61 -33.65
C GLU A 315 -13.35 0.20 -32.80
N GLU A 316 -13.54 -1.11 -32.57
CA GLU A 316 -14.63 -1.66 -31.77
C GLU A 316 -14.77 -0.98 -30.42
N ARG A 317 -13.63 -0.68 -29.78
CA ARG A 317 -13.62 -0.03 -28.46
C ARG A 317 -14.10 1.42 -28.53
N VAL A 318 -13.83 2.12 -29.62
CA VAL A 318 -14.32 3.49 -29.86
C VAL A 318 -15.79 3.45 -30.26
N ALA A 319 -16.21 2.49 -31.08
CA ALA A 319 -17.61 2.27 -31.43
C ALA A 319 -18.48 2.03 -30.19
N ALA A 320 -18.04 1.17 -29.26
CA ALA A 320 -18.74 0.94 -28.00
C ALA A 320 -18.86 2.21 -27.12
N ILE A 321 -17.86 3.09 -27.13
CA ILE A 321 -17.94 4.38 -26.41
C ILE A 321 -18.93 5.32 -27.10
N ARG A 322 -18.96 5.33 -28.43
CA ARG A 322 -19.89 6.13 -29.23
C ARG A 322 -21.35 5.71 -28.98
N GLU A 323 -21.62 4.41 -28.86
CA GLU A 323 -22.96 3.90 -28.53
C GLU A 323 -23.43 4.29 -27.12
N GLU A 324 -22.50 4.39 -26.15
CA GLU A 324 -22.84 4.76 -24.78
C GLU A 324 -23.08 6.28 -24.62
N LEU A 325 -22.47 7.12 -25.47
CA LEU A 325 -22.50 8.57 -25.37
C LEU A 325 -23.27 9.20 -26.53
N ASN A 326 -24.56 9.42 -26.30
CA ASN A 326 -25.43 10.09 -27.26
C ASN A 326 -25.17 11.60 -27.30
N GLY A 327 -25.29 12.21 -28.50
CA GLY A 327 -25.25 13.67 -28.68
C GLY A 327 -23.86 14.27 -28.91
N VAL A 328 -22.83 13.45 -29.15
CA VAL A 328 -21.45 13.90 -29.41
C VAL A 328 -20.87 13.19 -30.62
N GLU A 329 -20.19 13.97 -31.48
CA GLU A 329 -19.49 13.46 -32.66
C GLU A 329 -18.11 12.92 -32.26
N ILE A 330 -18.00 11.60 -32.15
CA ILE A 330 -16.73 10.90 -31.86
C ILE A 330 -16.20 10.30 -33.16
N ILE A 331 -15.14 10.88 -33.72
CA ILE A 331 -14.50 10.41 -34.96
C ILE A 331 -13.40 9.41 -34.61
N TYR A 332 -13.49 8.18 -35.11
CA TYR A 332 -12.43 7.18 -34.95
C TYR A 332 -11.30 7.42 -35.95
N LYS A 333 -10.05 7.30 -35.48
CA LYS A 333 -8.85 7.30 -36.32
C LYS A 333 -7.87 6.18 -35.91
N PRO A 334 -7.20 5.53 -36.88
CA PRO A 334 -6.19 4.53 -36.58
C PRO A 334 -4.91 5.17 -36.03
N LEU A 335 -4.09 4.41 -35.31
CA LEU A 335 -2.83 4.90 -34.73
C LEU A 335 -1.83 5.41 -35.79
N SER A 336 -1.89 4.90 -37.02
CA SER A 336 -1.07 5.38 -38.15
C SER A 336 -1.36 6.83 -38.54
N GLU A 337 -2.56 7.35 -38.25
CA GLU A 337 -2.97 8.72 -38.51
C GLU A 337 -2.79 9.63 -37.28
N MET A 338 -2.07 9.18 -36.25
CA MET A 338 -1.91 9.95 -35.01
C MET A 338 -1.30 11.33 -35.23
N LEU A 339 -0.24 11.43 -36.04
CA LEU A 339 0.45 12.70 -36.29
C LEU A 339 -0.39 13.67 -37.12
N SER A 340 -1.12 13.18 -38.13
CA SER A 340 -2.04 14.01 -38.91
C SER A 340 -3.20 14.51 -38.04
N CYS A 341 -3.74 13.67 -37.17
CA CYS A 341 -4.76 14.09 -36.22
C CYS A 341 -4.23 15.13 -35.22
N ALA A 342 -2.97 15.00 -34.78
CA ALA A 342 -2.33 15.97 -33.89
C ALA A 342 -2.11 17.32 -34.57
N ALA A 343 -1.81 17.33 -35.89
CA ALA A 343 -1.70 18.56 -36.67
C ALA A 343 -3.02 19.36 -36.65
N ASP A 344 -4.16 18.67 -36.72
CA ASP A 344 -5.49 19.26 -36.74
C ASP A 344 -6.08 19.52 -35.34
N ALA A 345 -5.35 19.21 -34.26
CA ALA A 345 -5.83 19.35 -32.89
C ALA A 345 -5.17 20.53 -32.16
N ASP A 346 -5.95 21.16 -31.27
CA ASP A 346 -5.47 22.24 -30.40
C ASP A 346 -5.04 21.67 -29.04
N VAL A 347 -5.78 20.65 -28.56
CA VAL A 347 -5.48 19.91 -27.33
C VAL A 347 -5.41 18.41 -27.61
N VAL A 348 -4.33 17.79 -27.17
CA VAL A 348 -4.03 16.37 -27.35
C VAL A 348 -3.93 15.70 -25.97
N PHE A 349 -4.86 14.80 -25.68
CA PHE A 349 -4.82 13.95 -24.51
C PHE A 349 -4.18 12.60 -24.83
N THR A 350 -3.17 12.18 -24.08
CA THR A 350 -2.55 10.85 -24.23
C THR A 350 -2.82 9.97 -23.02
N SER A 351 -3.35 8.77 -23.27
CA SER A 351 -3.76 7.83 -22.21
C SER A 351 -3.56 6.36 -22.61
N THR A 352 -2.41 6.04 -23.22
CA THR A 352 -2.09 4.70 -23.69
C THR A 352 -1.19 3.93 -22.73
N ALA A 353 -1.05 2.62 -22.95
CA ALA A 353 -0.12 1.76 -22.22
C ALA A 353 1.24 1.59 -22.95
N SER A 354 1.63 2.55 -23.81
CA SER A 354 2.93 2.51 -24.49
C SER A 354 4.06 2.74 -23.48
N GLU A 355 5.10 1.90 -23.54
CA GLU A 355 6.32 2.07 -22.74
C GLU A 355 7.26 3.12 -23.33
N ALA A 356 7.18 3.35 -24.65
CA ALA A 356 7.92 4.39 -25.35
C ALA A 356 7.05 5.62 -25.62
N PRO A 357 7.61 6.84 -25.61
CA PRO A 357 6.91 8.04 -26.02
C PRO A 357 6.38 7.95 -27.46
N LEU A 358 5.14 8.37 -27.66
CA LEU A 358 4.48 8.50 -28.96
C LEU A 358 4.86 9.81 -29.67
N PHE A 359 5.07 10.88 -28.90
CA PHE A 359 5.52 12.17 -29.41
C PHE A 359 6.94 12.48 -28.94
N LEU A 360 7.79 12.82 -29.90
CA LEU A 360 9.15 13.33 -29.71
C LEU A 360 9.25 14.72 -30.33
N LYS A 361 10.33 15.44 -30.03
CA LYS A 361 10.56 16.81 -30.50
C LYS A 361 10.40 16.94 -32.02
N ASP A 362 11.05 16.08 -32.78
CA ASP A 362 11.03 16.11 -34.25
C ASP A 362 9.60 15.98 -34.80
N HIS A 363 8.79 15.06 -34.24
CA HIS A 363 7.41 14.87 -34.66
C HIS A 363 6.53 16.09 -34.42
N VAL A 364 6.81 16.87 -33.37
CA VAL A 364 5.99 18.02 -32.96
C VAL A 364 6.44 19.31 -33.65
N GLN A 365 7.73 19.46 -33.92
CA GLN A 365 8.29 20.60 -34.65
C GLN A 365 7.73 20.70 -36.08
N ASP A 366 7.46 19.57 -36.71
CA ASP A 366 6.89 19.50 -38.07
C ASP A 366 5.37 19.77 -38.12
N LEU A 367 4.70 19.87 -36.96
CA LEU A 367 3.26 20.14 -36.93
C LEU A 367 2.96 21.61 -37.26
N PRO A 368 1.87 21.88 -37.98
CA PRO A 368 1.46 23.25 -38.25
C PRO A 368 1.16 24.00 -36.94
N PRO A 369 1.42 25.32 -36.90
CA PRO A 369 1.10 26.15 -35.75
C PRO A 369 -0.41 26.18 -35.53
N VAL A 370 -0.79 26.34 -34.27
CA VAL A 370 -2.19 26.43 -33.86
C VAL A 370 -2.68 27.87 -34.03
N GLU A 371 -3.98 28.06 -34.29
CA GLU A 371 -4.56 29.39 -34.42
C GLU A 371 -4.37 30.25 -33.17
N ALA A 372 -4.13 31.56 -33.36
CA ALA A 372 -3.99 32.50 -32.25
C ALA A 372 -5.27 32.59 -31.38
N ALA A 373 -6.44 32.30 -31.95
CA ALA A 373 -7.73 32.31 -31.25
C ALA A 373 -7.82 31.30 -30.09
N VAL A 374 -7.01 30.24 -30.13
CA VAL A 374 -6.92 29.23 -29.06
C VAL A 374 -5.61 29.34 -28.26
N GLY A 375 -4.90 30.47 -28.41
CA GLY A 375 -3.67 30.78 -27.68
C GLY A 375 -2.37 30.54 -28.46
N GLY A 376 -2.43 30.04 -29.70
CA GLY A 376 -1.25 29.86 -30.57
C GLY A 376 -0.28 28.75 -30.15
N VAL A 377 -0.65 27.94 -29.15
CA VAL A 377 0.18 26.86 -28.59
C VAL A 377 -0.65 25.58 -28.50
N ARG A 378 -0.10 24.45 -28.98
CA ARG A 378 -0.73 23.14 -28.86
C ARG A 378 -0.52 22.58 -27.46
N LEU A 379 -1.59 22.15 -26.80
CA LEU A 379 -1.50 21.57 -25.46
C LEU A 379 -1.43 20.06 -25.54
N PHE A 380 -0.40 19.46 -24.96
CA PHE A 380 -0.26 18.02 -24.75
C PHE A 380 -0.50 17.71 -23.28
N ILE A 381 -1.52 16.91 -23.00
CA ILE A 381 -1.89 16.52 -21.64
C ILE A 381 -1.74 15.01 -21.52
N ASP A 382 -0.65 14.62 -20.89
CA ASP A 382 -0.26 13.23 -20.72
C ASP A 382 -0.64 12.69 -19.36
N ILE A 383 -1.61 11.78 -19.35
CA ILE A 383 -2.06 11.08 -18.14
C ILE A 383 -1.54 9.65 -18.07
N SER A 384 -0.53 9.32 -18.87
CA SER A 384 0.09 7.99 -18.94
C SER A 384 1.39 7.95 -18.13
N VAL A 385 1.66 6.78 -17.52
CA VAL A 385 2.94 6.46 -16.88
C VAL A 385 3.26 5.00 -17.22
N PRO A 386 4.32 4.72 -18.02
CA PRO A 386 5.28 5.65 -18.61
C PRO A 386 4.67 6.71 -19.54
N ARG A 387 5.36 7.85 -19.68
CA ARG A 387 4.86 8.99 -20.46
C ARG A 387 4.78 8.66 -21.95
N ASN A 388 3.68 9.06 -22.56
CA ASN A 388 3.46 9.01 -24.01
C ASN A 388 4.02 10.25 -24.73
N VAL A 389 4.31 11.33 -24.01
CA VAL A 389 4.93 12.53 -24.58
C VAL A 389 6.34 12.69 -24.01
N GLY A 390 7.34 12.72 -24.89
CA GLY A 390 8.73 12.90 -24.48
C GLY A 390 8.96 14.27 -23.85
N SER A 391 9.80 14.34 -22.82
CA SER A 391 10.12 15.61 -22.12
C SER A 391 10.68 16.68 -23.05
N CYS A 392 11.42 16.29 -24.09
CA CYS A 392 11.97 17.17 -25.12
C CYS A 392 10.91 17.95 -25.94
N VAL A 393 9.64 17.54 -25.91
CA VAL A 393 8.55 18.27 -26.59
C VAL A 393 8.28 19.61 -25.92
N ALA A 394 8.61 19.77 -24.63
CA ALA A 394 8.47 21.04 -23.91
C ALA A 394 9.41 22.14 -24.44
N ASP A 395 10.47 21.79 -25.18
CA ASP A 395 11.40 22.74 -25.79
C ASP A 395 10.84 23.39 -27.08
N VAL A 396 9.69 22.92 -27.58
CA VAL A 396 9.09 23.42 -28.81
C VAL A 396 8.21 24.63 -28.48
N GLU A 397 8.54 25.81 -29.03
CA GLU A 397 7.86 27.07 -28.71
C GLU A 397 6.33 27.05 -28.94
N THR A 398 5.89 26.27 -29.92
CA THR A 398 4.48 26.12 -30.31
C THR A 398 3.76 24.99 -29.58
N ALA A 399 4.38 24.35 -28.59
CA ALA A 399 3.79 23.28 -27.79
C ALA A 399 3.96 23.51 -26.28
N ARG A 400 3.00 23.01 -25.50
CA ARG A 400 3.11 22.91 -24.03
C ARG A 400 2.76 21.50 -23.59
N VAL A 401 3.56 20.95 -22.70
CA VAL A 401 3.36 19.59 -22.18
C VAL A 401 3.00 19.66 -20.71
N TYR A 402 1.95 18.94 -20.34
CA TYR A 402 1.52 18.71 -18.98
C TYR A 402 1.47 17.22 -18.73
N ASN A 403 1.99 16.79 -17.60
CA ASN A 403 1.95 15.39 -17.16
C ASN A 403 1.06 15.23 -15.92
N VAL A 404 1.01 14.02 -15.36
CA VAL A 404 0.20 13.71 -14.17
C VAL A 404 0.56 14.55 -12.94
N ASP A 405 1.79 15.06 -12.83
CA ASP A 405 2.24 15.85 -11.69
C ASP A 405 1.71 17.29 -11.74
N ASP A 406 1.47 17.82 -12.95
CA ASP A 406 0.92 19.16 -13.17
C ASP A 406 -0.57 19.25 -12.80
N LEU A 407 -1.26 18.10 -12.75
CA LEU A 407 -2.68 18.03 -12.35
C LEU A 407 -2.92 18.44 -10.90
N LYS A 408 -1.86 18.54 -10.08
CA LYS A 408 -1.92 19.05 -8.70
C LYS A 408 -2.52 20.47 -8.63
N GLU A 409 -2.30 21.29 -9.65
CA GLU A 409 -2.77 22.70 -9.70
C GLU A 409 -4.31 22.77 -9.61
N VAL A 410 -5.01 21.98 -10.42
CA VAL A 410 -6.48 21.92 -10.47
C VAL A 410 -7.07 21.41 -9.15
N VAL A 411 -6.36 20.46 -8.55
CA VAL A 411 -6.79 19.70 -7.39
C VAL A 411 -6.74 20.52 -6.09
N ALA A 412 -5.95 21.60 -6.01
CA ALA A 412 -5.74 22.36 -4.79
C ALA A 412 -6.97 23.16 -4.31
N ALA A 413 -7.95 23.41 -5.17
CA ALA A 413 -9.08 24.32 -4.90
C ALA A 413 -10.14 23.79 -3.90
N ASN A 414 -10.12 22.51 -3.52
CA ASN A 414 -11.19 21.86 -2.71
C ASN A 414 -10.74 21.39 -1.32
N LYS A 415 -9.75 22.05 -0.70
CA LYS A 415 -9.01 21.52 0.46
C LYS A 415 -9.83 21.33 1.75
N GLU A 416 -10.82 22.17 2.03
CA GLU A 416 -11.57 22.12 3.30
C GLU A 416 -12.56 20.94 3.38
N ASP A 417 -13.36 20.74 2.33
CA ASP A 417 -14.28 19.57 2.26
C ASP A 417 -13.53 18.23 2.29
N ARG A 418 -12.33 18.23 1.72
CA ARG A 418 -11.40 17.11 1.72
C ARG A 418 -10.93 16.73 3.12
N LEU A 419 -10.57 17.72 3.94
CA LEU A 419 -10.11 17.48 5.31
C LEU A 419 -11.21 16.86 6.16
N ARG A 420 -12.44 17.36 6.05
CA ARG A 420 -13.59 16.81 6.80
C ARG A 420 -13.86 15.35 6.45
N LYS A 421 -13.95 15.01 5.15
CA LYS A 421 -14.16 13.64 4.69
C LYS A 421 -12.99 12.71 5.06
N ALA A 422 -11.76 13.23 5.04
CA ALA A 422 -10.58 12.48 5.45
C ALA A 422 -10.62 12.13 6.94
N MET A 423 -11.11 13.02 7.82
CA MET A 423 -11.22 12.74 9.25
C MET A 423 -12.18 11.58 9.55
N GLU A 424 -13.34 11.52 8.89
CA GLU A 424 -14.30 10.42 9.03
C GLU A 424 -13.69 9.10 8.54
N ALA A 425 -13.02 9.12 7.39
CA ALA A 425 -12.33 7.96 6.86
C ALA A 425 -11.20 7.46 7.78
N GLN A 426 -10.46 8.37 8.43
CA GLN A 426 -9.37 8.03 9.33
C GLN A 426 -9.83 7.22 10.55
N ALA A 427 -11.06 7.49 11.05
CA ALA A 427 -11.64 6.71 12.13
C ALA A 427 -11.83 5.24 11.73
N ILE A 428 -12.41 5.00 10.55
CA ILE A 428 -12.59 3.65 9.98
C ILE A 428 -11.23 2.97 9.79
N ILE A 429 -10.27 3.68 9.20
CA ILE A 429 -8.94 3.11 8.93
C ILE A 429 -8.21 2.75 10.24
N SER A 430 -8.31 3.58 11.27
CA SER A 430 -7.69 3.32 12.58
C SER A 430 -8.29 2.10 13.28
N GLU A 431 -9.62 1.93 13.18
CA GLU A 431 -10.32 0.73 13.66
C GLU A 431 -9.82 -0.53 12.93
N GLU A 432 -9.86 -0.50 11.60
CA GLU A 432 -9.48 -1.64 10.74
C GLU A 432 -8.00 -1.99 10.87
N SER A 433 -7.12 -1.00 11.05
CA SER A 433 -5.69 -1.24 11.31
C SER A 433 -5.45 -2.00 12.61
N LYS A 434 -6.24 -1.73 13.66
CA LYS A 434 -6.18 -2.51 14.91
C LYS A 434 -6.68 -3.94 14.70
N GLN A 435 -7.78 -4.11 13.98
CA GLN A 435 -8.32 -5.43 13.66
C GLN A 435 -7.34 -6.26 12.81
N PHE A 436 -6.70 -5.64 11.82
CA PHE A 436 -5.69 -6.31 11.01
C PHE A 436 -4.45 -6.69 11.83
N ALA A 437 -3.98 -5.82 12.72
CA ALA A 437 -2.88 -6.14 13.62
C ALA A 437 -3.21 -7.34 14.51
N ALA A 438 -4.41 -7.36 15.12
CA ALA A 438 -4.88 -8.49 15.92
C ALA A 438 -4.99 -9.79 15.11
N TRP A 439 -5.50 -9.72 13.88
CA TRP A 439 -5.54 -10.86 12.97
C TRP A 439 -4.14 -11.37 12.61
N ARG A 440 -3.18 -10.48 12.34
CA ARG A 440 -1.81 -10.85 12.01
C ARG A 440 -1.14 -11.55 13.18
N ASP A 441 -1.29 -10.99 14.38
CA ASP A 441 -0.69 -11.54 15.59
C ASP A 441 -1.31 -12.92 15.93
N SER A 442 -2.59 -13.15 15.60
CA SER A 442 -3.21 -14.49 15.73
C SER A 442 -2.61 -15.54 14.79
N LEU A 443 -1.93 -15.14 13.71
CA LEU A 443 -1.20 -16.07 12.83
C LEU A 443 0.09 -16.59 13.46
N GLU A 444 0.65 -15.91 14.48
CA GLU A 444 1.87 -16.34 15.17
C GLU A 444 1.69 -17.70 15.87
N THR A 445 0.44 -18.09 16.18
CA THR A 445 0.14 -19.37 16.84
C THR A 445 0.16 -20.56 15.89
N VAL A 446 0.05 -20.33 14.58
CA VAL A 446 -0.07 -21.40 13.56
C VAL A 446 1.15 -22.34 13.54
N PRO A 447 2.40 -21.85 13.58
CA PRO A 447 3.57 -22.71 13.73
C PRO A 447 3.55 -23.55 15.00
N THR A 448 3.16 -22.98 16.14
CA THR A 448 3.06 -23.68 17.43
C THR A 448 2.01 -24.79 17.38
N ILE A 449 0.85 -24.53 16.77
CA ILE A 449 -0.17 -25.54 16.49
C ILE A 449 0.42 -26.72 15.70
N LYS A 450 1.19 -26.44 14.64
CA LYS A 450 1.82 -27.49 13.81
C LYS A 450 2.83 -28.30 14.61
N LYS A 451 3.68 -27.64 15.41
CA LYS A 451 4.69 -28.28 16.26
C LYS A 451 4.05 -29.16 17.34
N LEU A 452 2.99 -28.67 18.00
CA LEU A 452 2.26 -29.43 19.02
C LEU A 452 1.63 -30.71 18.45
N ARG A 453 1.01 -30.61 17.26
CA ARG A 453 0.48 -31.79 16.56
C ARG A 453 1.57 -32.80 16.20
N ALA A 454 2.70 -32.34 15.69
CA ALA A 454 3.84 -33.21 15.37
C ALA A 454 4.43 -33.87 16.62
N TYR A 455 4.52 -33.14 17.74
CA TYR A 455 4.94 -33.67 19.03
C TYR A 455 4.01 -34.80 19.51
N ALA A 456 2.70 -34.54 19.51
CA ALA A 456 1.72 -35.54 19.94
C ALA A 456 1.68 -36.78 19.04
N GLU A 457 1.83 -36.61 17.72
CA GLU A 457 1.84 -37.74 16.78
C GLU A 457 3.08 -38.62 16.98
N ARG A 458 4.25 -38.03 17.26
CA ARG A 458 5.46 -38.81 17.61
C ARG A 458 5.23 -39.71 18.82
N ILE A 459 4.61 -39.18 19.87
CA ILE A 459 4.28 -39.95 21.08
C ILE A 459 3.27 -41.04 20.75
N ARG A 460 2.20 -40.69 20.01
CA ARG A 460 1.13 -41.62 19.64
C ARG A 460 1.68 -42.84 18.90
N VAL A 461 2.48 -42.61 17.86
CA VAL A 461 3.06 -43.67 17.04
C VAL A 461 4.00 -44.54 17.87
N ALA A 462 4.90 -43.92 18.65
CA ALA A 462 5.85 -44.65 19.48
C ALA A 462 5.15 -45.56 20.52
N GLU A 463 4.10 -45.06 21.18
CA GLU A 463 3.36 -45.86 22.17
C GLU A 463 2.44 -46.90 21.51
N LEU A 464 1.86 -46.59 20.35
CA LEU A 464 1.08 -47.54 19.57
C LEU A 464 1.95 -48.71 19.11
N ASP A 465 3.15 -48.46 18.58
CA ASP A 465 4.06 -49.49 18.12
C ASP A 465 4.55 -50.38 19.27
N LYS A 466 4.88 -49.80 20.43
CA LYS A 466 5.19 -50.55 21.67
C LYS A 466 4.03 -51.40 22.16
N CYS A 467 2.80 -50.91 22.02
CA CYS A 467 1.61 -51.67 22.39
C CYS A 467 1.41 -52.85 21.44
N LEU A 468 1.49 -52.60 20.13
CA LEU A 468 1.35 -53.63 19.10
C LEU A 468 2.44 -54.71 19.20
N SER A 469 3.69 -54.34 19.50
CA SER A 469 4.79 -55.31 19.68
C SER A 469 4.58 -56.25 20.87
N LYS A 470 3.81 -55.84 21.88
CA LYS A 470 3.50 -56.66 23.07
C LYS A 470 2.26 -57.53 22.91
N MET A 471 1.44 -57.27 21.90
CA MET A 471 0.18 -57.98 21.68
C MET A 471 0.32 -59.25 20.80
N GLY A 472 1.52 -59.53 20.26
CA GLY A 472 1.83 -60.73 19.47
C GLY A 472 1.42 -60.66 17.99
N ASP A 473 1.81 -61.65 17.19
CA ASP A 473 1.60 -61.64 15.72
C ASP A 473 0.18 -62.04 15.28
N ASP A 474 -0.63 -62.65 16.16
CA ASP A 474 -1.99 -63.15 15.87
C ASP A 474 -3.11 -62.09 15.99
N ILE A 475 -2.78 -60.80 15.90
CA ILE A 475 -3.76 -59.72 16.05
C ILE A 475 -4.60 -59.58 14.77
N SER A 476 -5.93 -59.70 14.93
CA SER A 476 -6.85 -59.43 13.82
C SER A 476 -6.73 -57.99 13.31
N LYS A 477 -6.87 -57.78 11.99
CA LYS A 477 -6.89 -56.43 11.39
C LYS A 477 -7.93 -55.50 12.03
N LYS A 478 -9.05 -56.05 12.51
CA LYS A 478 -10.12 -55.30 13.20
C LYS A 478 -9.65 -54.78 14.56
N THR A 479 -8.94 -55.60 15.31
CA THR A 479 -8.38 -55.23 16.62
C THR A 479 -7.29 -54.18 16.46
N ARG A 480 -6.38 -54.35 15.49
CA ARG A 480 -5.32 -53.37 15.21
C ARG A 480 -5.90 -51.99 14.87
N ARG A 481 -6.97 -51.94 14.07
CA ARG A 481 -7.68 -50.70 13.75
C ARG A 481 -8.35 -50.07 14.98
N ALA A 482 -9.01 -50.87 15.81
CA ALA A 482 -9.63 -50.37 17.04
C ALA A 482 -8.60 -49.75 18.02
N VAL A 483 -7.40 -50.31 18.12
CA VAL A 483 -6.30 -49.75 18.94
C VAL A 483 -5.74 -48.46 18.32
N ASP A 484 -5.58 -48.39 16.99
CA ASP A 484 -5.20 -47.13 16.32
C ASP A 484 -6.25 -46.03 16.54
N ASP A 485 -7.54 -46.35 16.35
CA ASP A 485 -8.65 -45.43 16.57
C ASP A 485 -8.72 -44.93 18.03
N LEU A 486 -8.48 -45.83 19.00
CA LEU A 486 -8.38 -45.46 20.43
C LEU A 486 -7.24 -44.45 20.66
N SER A 487 -6.04 -44.75 20.13
CA SER A 487 -4.87 -43.88 20.29
C SER A 487 -5.11 -42.48 19.69
N ARG A 488 -5.71 -42.42 18.49
CA ARG A 488 -6.07 -41.16 17.83
C ARG A 488 -7.16 -40.41 18.59
N GLY A 489 -8.15 -41.14 19.11
CA GLY A 489 -9.23 -40.57 19.92
C GLY A 489 -8.74 -39.88 21.19
N ILE A 490 -7.78 -40.51 21.89
CA ILE A 490 -7.14 -39.92 23.09
C ILE A 490 -6.39 -38.64 22.72
N VAL A 491 -5.52 -38.71 21.70
CA VAL A 491 -4.71 -37.54 21.26
C VAL A 491 -5.61 -36.40 20.80
N ASN A 492 -6.63 -36.68 19.98
CA ASN A 492 -7.55 -35.66 19.48
C ASN A 492 -8.34 -34.99 20.63
N LYS A 493 -8.82 -35.77 21.61
CA LYS A 493 -9.55 -35.21 22.77
C LYS A 493 -8.65 -34.37 23.67
N LEU A 494 -7.41 -34.81 23.92
CA LEU A 494 -6.44 -34.05 24.71
C LEU A 494 -6.01 -32.75 24.01
N LEU A 495 -5.77 -32.80 22.70
CA LEU A 495 -5.36 -31.62 21.94
C LEU A 495 -6.51 -30.66 21.64
N HIS A 496 -7.77 -31.09 21.69
CA HIS A 496 -8.91 -30.23 21.35
C HIS A 496 -8.92 -28.92 22.13
N GLY A 497 -8.78 -28.98 23.46
CA GLY A 497 -8.79 -27.80 24.34
C GLY A 497 -7.70 -26.78 23.99
N PRO A 498 -6.40 -27.14 24.05
CA PRO A 498 -5.31 -26.25 23.67
C PRO A 498 -5.41 -25.73 22.22
N MET A 499 -5.82 -26.59 21.28
CA MET A 499 -5.97 -26.21 19.86
C MET A 499 -7.08 -25.17 19.64
N GLN A 500 -8.15 -25.23 20.41
CA GLN A 500 -9.24 -24.26 20.36
C GLN A 500 -8.79 -22.91 20.93
N HIS A 501 -8.06 -22.90 22.05
CA HIS A 501 -7.57 -21.67 22.69
C HIS A 501 -6.35 -21.04 22.00
N LEU A 502 -5.74 -21.74 21.04
CA LEU A 502 -4.72 -21.18 20.14
C LEU A 502 -5.31 -20.58 18.85
N ARG A 503 -6.59 -20.84 18.57
CA ARG A 503 -7.31 -20.27 17.43
C ARG A 503 -8.16 -19.11 17.92
N CYS A 504 -7.67 -17.89 17.71
CA CYS A 504 -8.43 -16.68 17.97
C CYS A 504 -8.92 -16.08 16.65
N ASP A 505 -10.23 -15.85 16.56
CA ASP A 505 -10.88 -15.26 15.39
C ASP A 505 -10.83 -13.71 15.44
N GLY A 506 -9.72 -13.12 15.89
CA GLY A 506 -9.38 -11.70 15.74
C GLY A 506 -10.35 -10.63 16.28
N SER A 507 -11.52 -10.99 16.80
CA SER A 507 -12.59 -10.07 17.16
C SER A 507 -12.52 -9.57 18.61
N ASP A 508 -11.84 -10.30 19.50
CA ASP A 508 -11.69 -9.93 20.92
C ASP A 508 -10.22 -9.72 21.30
N SER A 509 -9.79 -8.46 21.41
CA SER A 509 -8.42 -8.10 21.82
C SER A 509 -8.00 -8.71 23.16
N ARG A 510 -8.93 -8.86 24.12
CA ARG A 510 -8.66 -9.50 25.43
C ARG A 510 -8.30 -10.98 25.29
N THR A 511 -8.86 -11.66 24.28
CA THR A 511 -8.53 -13.07 24.02
C THR A 511 -7.20 -13.24 23.30
N LEU A 512 -6.68 -12.21 22.60
CA LEU A 512 -5.42 -12.33 21.86
C LEU A 512 -4.21 -12.43 22.79
N ASP A 513 -4.13 -11.59 23.83
CA ASP A 513 -3.05 -11.64 24.81
C ASP A 513 -3.04 -12.99 25.53
N GLU A 514 -4.21 -13.47 25.96
CA GLU A 514 -4.38 -14.81 26.54
C GLU A 514 -3.96 -15.92 25.56
N THR A 515 -4.30 -15.78 24.27
CA THR A 515 -3.92 -16.73 23.22
C THR A 515 -2.40 -16.79 23.05
N LEU A 516 -1.71 -15.65 23.04
CA LEU A 516 -0.26 -15.57 22.94
C LEU A 516 0.42 -16.10 24.21
N GLU A 517 -0.12 -15.81 25.39
CA GLU A 517 0.36 -16.40 26.64
C GLU A 517 0.21 -17.93 26.66
N ASN A 518 -0.94 -18.45 26.20
CA ASN A 518 -1.17 -19.87 26.03
C ASN A 518 -0.16 -20.50 25.05
N MET A 519 0.14 -19.83 23.94
CA MET A 519 1.18 -20.26 23.01
C MET A 519 2.54 -20.38 23.70
N HIS A 520 2.95 -19.35 24.44
CA HIS A 520 4.22 -19.37 25.17
C HIS A 520 4.24 -20.42 26.28
N ALA A 521 3.13 -20.64 26.98
CA ALA A 521 3.00 -21.69 27.98
C ALA A 521 3.18 -23.07 27.38
N LEU A 522 2.54 -23.36 26.24
CA LEU A 522 2.70 -24.63 25.53
C LEU A 522 4.13 -24.81 25.00
N ASN A 523 4.76 -23.75 24.50
CA ASN A 523 6.17 -23.80 24.10
C ASN A 523 7.09 -24.18 25.26
N ARG A 524 6.84 -23.66 26.47
CA ARG A 524 7.60 -24.02 27.68
C ARG A 524 7.30 -25.43 28.16
N MET A 525 6.03 -25.81 28.24
CA MET A 525 5.59 -27.11 28.78
C MET A 525 6.05 -28.29 27.93
N PHE A 526 6.06 -28.12 26.60
CA PHE A 526 6.38 -29.19 25.65
C PHE A 526 7.72 -29.00 24.93
N GLY A 527 8.48 -27.94 25.26
CA GLY A 527 9.80 -27.67 24.65
C GLY A 527 9.74 -27.45 23.14
N LEU A 528 8.68 -26.79 22.63
CA LEU A 528 8.44 -26.64 21.18
C LEU A 528 9.33 -25.57 20.51
N GLU A 529 9.94 -24.67 21.29
CA GLU A 529 10.79 -23.61 20.77
C GLU A 529 12.18 -24.10 20.35
N THR A 530 12.73 -25.14 20.99
CA THR A 530 14.06 -25.71 20.76
C THR A 530 14.26 -26.27 19.34
N ASP A 531 13.18 -26.50 18.60
CA ASP A 531 13.17 -26.77 17.15
C ASP A 531 13.26 -25.46 16.31
N THR A 532 13.97 -24.43 16.80
CA THR A 532 14.20 -23.15 16.05
C THR A 532 15.12 -23.34 14.85
N SER A 533 15.80 -24.50 14.77
CA SER A 533 16.72 -24.88 13.71
C SER A 533 16.14 -24.77 12.31
N LEU A 534 14.82 -24.90 12.13
CA LEU A 534 14.17 -24.83 10.81
C LEU A 534 14.20 -23.43 10.18
N PHE A 535 14.22 -22.36 10.98
CA PHE A 535 14.22 -20.98 10.46
C PHE A 535 15.62 -20.56 10.02
N GLU A 536 16.63 -20.87 10.85
CA GLU A 536 18.03 -20.71 10.47
C GLU A 536 18.43 -21.63 9.31
N GLN A 537 17.88 -22.85 9.25
CA GLN A 537 18.08 -23.76 8.11
C GLN A 537 17.44 -23.22 6.84
N LYS A 538 16.27 -22.58 6.89
CA LYS A 538 15.69 -21.94 5.70
C LYS A 538 16.54 -20.79 5.18
N VAL A 539 17.04 -19.95 6.07
CA VAL A 539 17.95 -18.86 5.70
C VAL A 539 19.27 -19.41 5.16
N ARG A 540 19.88 -20.41 5.81
CA ARG A 540 21.08 -21.10 5.27
C ARG A 540 20.82 -21.77 3.94
N ALA A 541 19.69 -22.47 3.78
CA ALA A 541 19.34 -23.14 2.53
C ALA A 541 19.12 -22.15 1.38
N LYS A 542 18.50 -20.99 1.62
CA LYS A 542 18.41 -19.90 0.63
C LYS A 542 19.79 -19.33 0.28
N ILE A 543 20.64 -19.11 1.27
CA ILE A 543 22.02 -18.62 1.05
C ILE A 543 22.84 -19.65 0.23
N GLU A 544 22.72 -20.95 0.53
CA GLU A 544 23.40 -22.03 -0.18
C GLU A 544 22.85 -22.25 -1.60
N GLN A 545 21.57 -21.98 -1.85
CA GLN A 545 20.97 -22.02 -3.19
C GLN A 545 21.40 -20.83 -4.06
N ASN A 546 21.62 -19.65 -3.48
CA ASN A 546 22.07 -18.45 -4.21
C ASN A 546 23.60 -18.41 -4.45
N GLN A 547 24.37 -19.30 -3.82
CA GLN A 547 25.83 -19.42 -4.01
C GLN A 547 26.24 -20.50 -5.03
N LYS A 548 25.28 -21.27 -5.54
CA LYS A 548 25.45 -22.20 -6.68
C LYS A 548 24.85 -21.59 -7.92
#